data_AF-A0A3D2PWF7-F1
#
_entry.id   AF-A0A3D2PWF7-F1
#
_cell.length_a   1.000
_cell.length_b   1.000
_cell.length_c   1.000
_cell.angle_alpha   90.00
_cell.angle_beta   90.00
_cell.angle_gamma   90.00
#
_symmetry.space_group_name_H-M   'P 1'
#
loop_
_entity.id
_entity.type
_entity.pdbx_description
1 polymer ?
#
loop_
_entity_poly.entity_id
_entity_poly.type
_entity_poly.pdbx_seq_one_letter_code
_entity_poly.pdbx_strand_id
1 'polypeptide(L)'
;LIQAKNQDLPSLIRKSGLDRTYCYQIFDGRKRPSRDKVLALCFAMGLSFTEVQQLLKATGYPILYARMERDSAIIFCLQRNCALSDANELLYELGYEGLA
;
A
#
# COMPACT_ATOMS: atom_id res chain seq x y z
N LEU A 1 9.15 6.40 8.73
CA LEU A 1 7.94 5.54 8.64
C LEU A 1 8.21 4.12 9.15
N ILE A 2 9.15 3.35 8.56
CA ILE A 2 9.46 1.98 9.05
C ILE A 2 9.89 1.96 10.53
N GLN A 3 10.80 2.86 10.94
CA GLN A 3 11.24 2.95 12.33
C GLN A 3 10.11 3.30 13.31
N ALA A 4 9.07 4.00 12.85
CA ALA A 4 7.94 4.40 13.70
C ALA A 4 6.99 3.24 14.04
N LYS A 5 6.93 2.20 13.20
CA LYS A 5 6.09 1.01 13.41
C LYS A 5 6.88 -0.22 13.91
N ASN A 6 8.18 -0.06 14.15
CA ASN A 6 9.09 -1.13 14.63
C ASN A 6 8.97 -2.43 13.80
N GLN A 7 8.82 -2.31 12.47
CA GLN A 7 8.72 -3.45 11.55
C GLN A 7 10.11 -3.79 10.99
N ASP A 8 10.42 -5.07 10.88
CA ASP A 8 11.62 -5.53 10.17
C ASP A 8 11.40 -5.47 8.64
N LEU A 9 12.44 -5.06 7.91
CA LEU A 9 12.39 -4.91 6.46
C LEU A 9 12.07 -6.23 5.72
N PRO A 10 12.59 -7.41 6.12
CA PRO A 10 12.21 -8.69 5.49
C PRO A 10 10.72 -9.00 5.58
N SER A 11 10.09 -8.80 6.74
CA SER A 11 8.65 -8.97 6.95
C SER A 11 7.85 -8.01 6.07
N LEU A 12 8.28 -6.75 5.98
CA LEU A 12 7.65 -5.77 5.12
C LEU A 12 7.68 -6.19 3.65
N ILE A 13 8.84 -6.63 3.16
CA ILE A 13 9.01 -7.10 1.78
C ILE A 13 8.03 -8.24 1.49
N ARG A 14 8.00 -9.25 2.38
CA ARG A 14 7.09 -10.39 2.26
C ARG A 14 5.62 -9.96 2.23
N LYS A 15 5.19 -9.07 3.13
CA LYS A 15 3.80 -8.60 3.21
C LYS A 15 3.39 -7.70 2.05
N SER A 16 4.34 -6.98 1.45
CA SER A 16 4.09 -6.07 0.33
C SER A 16 3.92 -6.77 -1.01
N GLY A 17 4.32 -8.04 -1.12
CA GLY A 17 4.30 -8.78 -2.39
C GLY A 17 5.29 -8.27 -3.45
N LEU A 18 6.10 -7.25 -3.12
CA LEU A 18 7.05 -6.66 -4.04
C LEU A 18 8.37 -7.43 -4.05
N ASP A 19 9.06 -7.38 -5.19
CA ASP A 19 10.42 -7.92 -5.30
C ASP A 19 11.35 -7.30 -4.23
N ARG A 20 12.24 -8.14 -3.69
CA ARG A 20 13.17 -7.76 -2.62
C ARG A 20 14.07 -6.60 -3.08
N THR A 21 14.66 -6.72 -4.27
CA THR A 21 15.57 -5.70 -4.82
C THR A 21 14.83 -4.39 -5.05
N TYR A 22 13.60 -4.46 -5.57
CA TYR A 22 12.74 -3.31 -5.77
C TYR A 22 12.46 -2.56 -4.46
N CYS A 23 12.12 -3.28 -3.39
CA CYS A 23 11.92 -2.69 -2.06
C CYS A 23 13.17 -1.97 -1.54
N TYR A 24 14.35 -2.60 -1.60
CA TYR A 24 15.60 -1.94 -1.18
C TYR A 24 15.85 -0.67 -1.99
N GLN A 25 15.65 -0.70 -3.31
CA GLN A 25 15.80 0.49 -4.14
C GLN A 25 14.85 1.63 -3.78
N ILE A 26 13.63 1.32 -3.32
CA ILE A 26 12.69 2.34 -2.81
C ILE A 26 13.21 2.94 -1.51
N PHE A 27 13.60 2.10 -0.54
CA PHE A 27 14.05 2.58 0.78
C PHE A 27 15.37 3.35 0.72
N ASP A 28 16.24 3.01 -0.24
CA ASP A 28 17.48 3.74 -0.52
C ASP A 28 17.25 4.98 -1.40
N GLY A 29 16.00 5.30 -1.76
CA GLY A 29 15.63 6.47 -2.57
C GLY A 29 16.03 6.39 -4.05
N ARG A 30 16.54 5.25 -4.52
CA ARG A 30 16.98 5.03 -5.91
C ARG A 30 15.81 4.81 -6.86
N LYS A 31 14.64 4.42 -6.36
CA LYS A 31 13.46 4.15 -7.18
C LYS A 31 12.21 4.79 -6.60
N ARG A 32 11.41 5.38 -7.49
CA ARG A 32 10.09 5.91 -7.15
C ARG A 32 9.02 4.85 -7.42
N PRO A 33 8.30 4.36 -6.39
CA PRO A 33 7.21 3.40 -6.56
C PRO A 33 6.00 4.07 -7.24
N SER A 34 5.21 3.30 -7.99
CA SER A 34 3.88 3.77 -8.43
C SER A 34 2.92 3.93 -7.26
N ARG A 35 1.79 4.62 -7.46
CA ARG A 35 0.71 4.76 -6.45
C ARG A 35 0.30 3.40 -5.87
N ASP A 36 0.12 2.41 -6.73
CA ASP A 36 -0.28 1.06 -6.30
C ASP A 36 0.79 0.38 -5.47
N LYS A 37 2.08 0.54 -5.81
CA LYS A 37 3.17 0.01 -4.99
C LYS A 37 3.31 0.75 -3.65
N VAL A 38 3.01 2.05 -3.61
CA VAL A 38 2.90 2.80 -2.34
C VAL A 38 1.77 2.24 -1.49
N LEU A 39 0.59 1.99 -2.08
CA LEU A 39 -0.55 1.40 -1.37
C LEU A 39 -0.23 -0.01 -0.86
N ALA A 40 0.43 -0.86 -1.66
CA ALA A 40 0.88 -2.18 -1.23
C ALA A 40 1.81 -2.10 0.00
N LEU A 41 2.75 -1.14 0.01
CA LEU A 41 3.60 -0.86 1.17
C LEU A 41 2.79 -0.36 2.37
N CYS A 42 1.74 0.44 2.16
CA CYS A 42 0.85 0.90 3.23
C CYS A 42 0.14 -0.27 3.93
N PHE A 43 -0.39 -1.23 3.16
CA PHE A 43 -0.98 -2.45 3.69
C PHE A 43 0.06 -3.28 4.45
N ALA A 44 1.25 -3.46 3.89
CA ALA A 44 2.33 -4.20 4.53
C ALA A 44 2.78 -3.58 5.88
N MET A 45 2.76 -2.25 5.97
CA MET A 45 3.07 -1.49 7.18
C MET A 45 1.91 -1.39 8.18
N GLY A 46 0.69 -1.82 7.81
CA GLY A 46 -0.50 -1.63 8.64
C GLY A 46 -0.78 -0.16 8.94
N LEU A 47 -0.75 0.68 7.90
CA LEU A 47 -1.08 2.10 8.03
C LEU A 47 -2.60 2.30 8.11
N SER A 48 -3.00 3.22 8.99
CA SER A 48 -4.38 3.69 9.06
C SER A 48 -4.73 4.52 7.82
N PHE A 49 -6.03 4.65 7.53
CA PHE A 49 -6.52 5.47 6.41
C PHE A 49 -5.93 6.90 6.42
N THR A 50 -5.84 7.54 7.59
CA THR A 50 -5.26 8.89 7.72
C THR A 50 -3.78 8.92 7.35
N GLU A 51 -2.99 7.95 7.83
CA GLU A 51 -1.56 7.82 7.48
C GLU A 51 -1.38 7.58 5.98
N VAL A 52 -2.22 6.74 5.36
CA VAL A 52 -2.21 6.49 3.90
C VAL A 52 -2.49 7.77 3.13
N GLN A 53 -3.52 8.53 3.50
CA GLN A 53 -3.84 9.79 2.82
C GLN A 53 -2.71 10.82 2.94
N GLN A 54 -2.06 10.90 4.11
CA GLN A 54 -0.89 11.76 4.31
C GLN A 54 0.29 11.32 3.44
N LEU A 55 0.56 10.01 3.36
CA LEU A 55 1.65 9.48 2.56
C LEU A 55 1.43 9.68 1.05
N LEU A 56 0.19 9.48 0.56
CA LEU A 56 -0.15 9.75 -0.83
C LEU A 56 0.07 11.22 -1.19
N LYS A 57 -0.35 12.16 -0.31
CA LYS A 57 -0.06 13.59 -0.49
C LYS A 57 1.44 13.89 -0.51
N ALA A 58 2.19 13.32 0.44
CA ALA A 58 3.64 13.54 0.54
C ALA A 58 4.43 12.99 -0.66
N THR A 59 3.92 11.93 -1.30
CA THR A 59 4.49 11.33 -2.51
C THR A 59 4.00 11.99 -3.81
N GLY A 60 3.06 12.93 -3.72
CA GLY A 60 2.48 13.62 -4.88
C GLY A 60 1.43 12.79 -5.63
N TYR A 61 0.97 11.68 -5.07
CA TYR A 61 -0.08 10.85 -5.66
C TYR A 61 -1.48 11.31 -5.26
N PRO A 62 -2.50 11.11 -6.13
CA PRO A 62 -3.88 11.36 -5.75
C PRO A 62 -4.28 10.56 -4.51
N ILE A 63 -4.93 11.23 -3.58
CA ILE A 63 -5.53 10.62 -2.39
C ILE A 63 -6.60 9.60 -2.78
N LEU A 64 -6.90 8.67 -1.88
CA LEU A 64 -8.01 7.74 -2.05
C LEU A 64 -9.34 8.50 -2.02
N TYR A 65 -10.19 8.30 -3.03
CA TYR A 65 -11.46 8.99 -3.18
C TYR A 65 -12.65 8.02 -3.18
N ALA A 66 -13.49 8.09 -2.13
CA ALA A 66 -14.59 7.16 -1.89
C ALA A 66 -15.73 7.16 -2.93
N ARG A 67 -15.68 8.02 -3.96
CA ARG A 67 -16.60 7.92 -5.11
C ARG A 67 -16.06 7.06 -6.25
N MET A 68 -14.76 6.77 -6.26
CA MET A 68 -14.19 5.81 -7.19
C MET A 68 -14.28 4.42 -6.57
N GLU A 69 -14.99 3.51 -7.23
CA GLU A 69 -15.26 2.16 -6.72
C GLU A 69 -13.96 1.42 -6.30
N ARG A 70 -12.92 1.49 -7.13
CA ARG A 70 -11.59 0.95 -6.81
C ARG A 70 -11.03 1.50 -5.50
N ASP A 71 -11.03 2.82 -5.34
CA ASP A 71 -10.51 3.46 -4.13
C ASP A 71 -11.40 3.17 -2.92
N SER A 72 -12.72 3.02 -3.09
CA SER A 72 -13.64 2.63 -2.03
C SER A 72 -13.37 1.23 -1.50
N ALA A 73 -13.06 0.27 -2.38
CA ALA A 73 -12.64 -1.07 -1.99
C ALA A 73 -11.34 -1.03 -1.16
N ILE A 74 -10.36 -0.23 -1.59
CA ILE A 74 -9.11 -0.04 -0.85
C ILE A 74 -9.37 0.60 0.53
N ILE A 75 -10.21 1.63 0.59
CA ILE A 75 -10.61 2.29 1.85
C ILE A 75 -11.26 1.28 2.79
N PHE A 76 -12.18 0.45 2.29
CA PHE A 76 -12.84 -0.58 3.06
C PHE A 76 -11.84 -1.56 3.69
N CYS A 77 -10.88 -2.05 2.91
CA CYS A 77 -9.82 -2.95 3.40
C CYS A 77 -8.93 -2.28 4.44
N LEU A 78 -8.54 -1.02 4.23
CA LEU A 78 -7.75 -0.26 5.21
C LEU A 78 -8.49 -0.09 6.54
N GLN A 79 -9.79 0.21 6.49
CA GLN A 79 -10.61 0.40 7.69
C GLN A 79 -10.83 -0.90 8.48
N ARG A 80 -10.80 -2.06 7.80
CA ARG A 80 -10.92 -3.38 8.44
C ARG A 80 -9.58 -4.02 8.81
N ASN A 81 -8.46 -3.32 8.61
CA ASN A 81 -7.11 -3.84 8.81
C ASN A 81 -6.86 -5.16 8.06
N CYS A 82 -7.41 -5.26 6.84
CA CYS A 82 -7.20 -6.39 5.95
C CYS A 82 -5.72 -6.54 5.57
N ALA A 83 -5.31 -7.75 5.23
CA ALA A 83 -4.02 -7.98 4.60
C ALA A 83 -4.05 -7.50 3.13
N LEU A 84 -2.86 -7.33 2.54
CA LEU A 84 -2.73 -6.97 1.12
C LEU A 84 -3.37 -8.03 0.20
N SER A 85 -3.29 -9.31 0.57
CA SER A 85 -3.93 -10.40 -0.16
C SER A 85 -5.43 -10.19 -0.31
N ASP A 86 -6.09 -9.84 0.80
CA ASP A 86 -7.55 -9.68 0.84
C ASP A 86 -7.96 -8.45 0.02
N ALA A 87 -7.15 -7.38 0.05
CA ALA A 87 -7.37 -6.21 -0.79
C ALA A 87 -7.22 -6.53 -2.29
N ASN A 88 -6.20 -7.31 -2.66
CA ASN A 88 -6.01 -7.74 -4.05
C ASN A 88 -7.13 -8.67 -4.53
N GLU A 89 -7.61 -9.57 -3.67
CA GLU A 89 -8.73 -10.47 -3.95
C GLU A 89 -10.01 -9.66 -4.19
N LEU A 90 -10.35 -8.73 -3.30
CA LEU A 90 -11.52 -7.86 -3.48
C LEU A 90 -11.41 -7.01 -4.76
N LEU A 91 -10.23 -6.47 -5.06
CA LEU A 91 -10.01 -5.72 -6.30
C LEU A 91 -10.23 -6.60 -7.53
N TYR A 92 -9.73 -7.84 -7.50
CA TYR A 92 -9.92 -8.80 -8.58
C TYR A 92 -11.40 -9.18 -8.77
N GLU A 93 -12.14 -9.43 -7.68
CA GLU A 93 -13.59 -9.71 -7.73
C GLU A 93 -14.39 -8.56 -8.35
N LEU A 94 -13.94 -7.32 -8.13
CA LEU A 94 -14.53 -6.10 -8.71
C LEU A 94 -14.00 -5.80 -10.12
N GLY A 95 -13.12 -6.62 -10.69
CA GLY A 95 -12.57 -6.46 -12.04
C GLY A 95 -11.44 -5.43 -12.16
N TYR A 96 -10.77 -5.07 -11.07
CA TYR A 96 -9.64 -4.14 -11.04
C TYR A 96 -8.29 -4.87 -10.90
N GLU A 97 -7.22 -4.21 -11.35
CA GLU A 97 -5.85 -4.65 -11.10
C GLU A 97 -5.47 -4.49 -9.62
N GLY A 98 -4.79 -5.51 -9.10
CA GLY A 98 -4.22 -5.53 -7.75
C GLY A 98 -3.08 -4.53 -7.55
N LEU A 99 -2.67 -4.37 -6.30
CA LEU A 99 -1.68 -3.38 -5.90
C LEU A 99 -0.23 -3.88 -6.04
N ALA A 100 -0.01 -5.19 -5.90
CA ALA A 100 1.29 -5.84 -5.93
C ALA A 100 1.42 -6.80 -7.10
#